data_AF-A0A2E8WKX3-F1
#
_entry.id   AF-A0A2E8WKX3-F1
#
_cell.length_a   1.000
_cell.length_b   1.000
_cell.length_c   1.000
_cell.angle_alpha   90.00
_cell.angle_beta   90.00
_cell.angle_gamma   90.00
#
_symmetry.space_group_name_H-M   'P 1'
#
loop_
_entity.id
_entity.type
_entity.pdbx_description
1 polymer ?
#
loop_
_entity_poly.entity_id
_entity_poly.type
_entity_poly.pdbx_seq_one_letter_code
_entity_poly.pdbx_strand_id
1 'polypeptide(L)'
;MVEIRATVKNRLGIHARPAAYLVKASSKFDAEVTFEKDSLEVNGKSIMGVMMLAAETGAEIIVRANGSDESDAAKELAGMIESELDIEGT
;
A
#
# COMPACT_ATOMS: atom_id res chain seq x y z
N MET A 1 2.01 16.31 -5.46
CA MET A 1 2.28 14.86 -5.53
C MET A 1 3.40 14.51 -4.57
N VAL A 2 3.17 13.50 -3.72
CA VAL A 2 4.15 12.92 -2.78
C VAL A 2 4.48 11.49 -3.18
N GLU A 3 5.75 11.11 -3.03
CA GLU A 3 6.25 9.75 -3.28
C GLU A 3 7.06 9.26 -2.05
N ILE A 4 6.78 8.05 -1.58
CA ILE A 4 7.49 7.39 -0.48
C ILE A 4 7.80 5.94 -0.87
N ARG A 5 9.03 5.49 -0.62
CA ARG A 5 9.40 4.07 -0.75
C ARG A 5 9.16 3.37 0.58
N ALA A 6 8.52 2.21 0.53
CA ALA A 6 8.18 1.39 1.68
C ALA A 6 8.61 -0.06 1.44
N THR A 7 9.18 -0.71 2.45
CA THR A 7 9.53 -2.14 2.36
C THR A 7 8.44 -2.99 2.98
N VAL A 8 7.93 -3.99 2.25
CA VAL A 8 6.91 -4.92 2.76
C VAL A 8 7.49 -5.72 3.92
N LYS A 9 6.97 -5.54 5.13
CA LYS A 9 7.40 -6.32 6.31
C LYS A 9 6.48 -7.47 6.68
N ASN A 10 5.26 -7.48 6.15
CA ASN A 10 4.32 -8.56 6.44
C ASN A 10 4.87 -9.91 5.94
N ARG A 11 4.92 -10.93 6.81
CA ARG A 11 5.63 -12.20 6.57
C ARG A 11 5.20 -12.96 5.31
N LEU A 12 3.93 -12.83 4.92
CA LEU A 12 3.37 -13.48 3.74
C LEU A 12 3.22 -12.51 2.55
N GLY A 13 3.85 -11.34 2.61
CA GLY A 13 3.65 -10.27 1.64
C GLY A 13 2.26 -9.61 1.73
N ILE A 14 1.89 -8.88 0.68
CA ILE A 14 0.57 -8.24 0.53
C ILE A 14 -0.39 -9.23 -0.15
N HIS A 15 -0.90 -10.18 0.63
CA HIS A 15 -1.97 -11.10 0.21
C HIS A 15 -3.35 -10.49 0.50
N ALA A 16 -4.42 -11.30 0.39
CA ALA A 16 -5.80 -10.81 0.45
C ALA A 16 -6.14 -9.94 1.68
N ARG A 17 -5.63 -10.26 2.88
CA ARG A 17 -5.97 -9.55 4.12
C ARG A 17 -5.23 -8.20 4.27
N PRO A 18 -3.89 -8.12 4.15
CA PRO A 18 -3.19 -6.84 4.10
C PRO A 18 -3.65 -5.97 2.94
N ALA A 19 -3.93 -6.56 1.76
CA ALA A 19 -4.46 -5.85 0.61
C ALA A 19 -5.82 -5.18 0.93
N ALA A 20 -6.73 -5.90 1.61
CA ALA A 20 -8.01 -5.33 2.02
C ALA A 20 -7.84 -4.15 2.99
N TYR A 21 -6.89 -4.23 3.93
CA TYR A 21 -6.59 -3.12 4.83
C TYR A 21 -6.00 -1.91 4.10
N LEU A 22 -5.05 -2.11 3.19
CA LEU A 22 -4.46 -1.05 2.39
C LEU A 22 -5.50 -0.37 1.48
N VAL A 23 -6.37 -1.15 0.84
CA VAL A 23 -7.46 -0.60 0.00
C VAL A 23 -8.44 0.20 0.84
N LYS A 24 -8.81 -0.32 2.02
CA LYS A 24 -9.70 0.37 2.95
C LYS A 24 -9.09 1.69 3.43
N ALA A 25 -7.79 1.70 3.76
CA ALA A 25 -7.08 2.91 4.15
C ALA A 25 -6.96 3.91 3.00
N SER A 26 -6.52 3.45 1.82
CA SER A 26 -6.39 4.27 0.61
C SER A 26 -7.70 4.94 0.23
N SER A 27 -8.83 4.25 0.41
CA SER A 27 -10.17 4.77 0.10
C SER A 27 -10.68 5.84 1.07
N LYS A 28 -9.98 6.11 2.19
CA LYS A 28 -10.34 7.20 3.11
C LYS A 28 -9.86 8.57 2.62
N PHE A 29 -8.85 8.58 1.76
CA PHE A 29 -8.20 9.80 1.28
C PHE A 29 -8.86 10.29 -0.02
N ASP A 30 -8.92 11.60 -0.18
CA ASP A 30 -9.39 12.24 -1.41
C ASP A 30 -8.34 12.12 -2.52
N ALA A 31 -7.05 12.09 -2.17
CA ALA A 31 -5.94 11.91 -3.10
C ALA A 31 -6.10 10.66 -3.97
N GLU A 32 -5.65 10.77 -5.21
CA GLU A 32 -5.34 9.61 -6.04
C GLU A 32 -4.13 8.90 -5.43
N VAL A 33 -4.23 7.58 -5.26
CA VAL A 33 -3.20 6.75 -4.64
C VAL A 33 -2.80 5.65 -5.62
N THR A 34 -1.51 5.53 -5.89
CA THR A 34 -0.95 4.39 -6.63
C THR A 34 0.14 3.70 -5.83
N PHE A 35 0.31 2.42 -6.11
CA PHE A 35 1.40 1.59 -5.61
C PHE A 35 2.15 1.02 -6.82
N GLU A 36 3.47 1.03 -6.79
CA GLU A 36 4.31 0.47 -7.84
C GLU A 36 5.30 -0.56 -7.29
N LYS A 37 5.45 -1.68 -8.00
CA LYS A 37 6.52 -2.68 -7.82
C LYS A 37 7.05 -3.09 -9.19
N ASP A 38 8.37 -3.06 -9.38
CA ASP A 38 9.03 -3.54 -10.61
C ASP A 38 8.40 -3.00 -11.92
N SER A 39 8.06 -1.70 -11.96
CA SER A 39 7.37 -1.02 -13.08
C SER A 39 5.87 -1.33 -13.25
N LEU A 40 5.29 -2.22 -12.44
CA LEU A 40 3.85 -2.43 -12.39
C LEU A 40 3.22 -1.43 -11.42
N GLU A 41 2.53 -0.43 -11.95
CA GLU A 41 1.73 0.52 -11.16
C GLU A 41 0.27 0.09 -11.10
N VAL A 42 -0.34 0.20 -9.91
CA VAL A 42 -1.75 -0.12 -9.69
C VAL A 42 -2.43 0.96 -8.86
N ASN A 43 -3.75 1.09 -9.04
CA ASN A 43 -4.57 1.95 -8.18
C ASN A 43 -4.68 1.35 -6.76
N GLY A 44 -4.22 2.10 -5.75
CA GLY A 44 -4.22 1.68 -4.35
C GLY A 44 -5.61 1.50 -3.73
N LYS A 45 -6.65 2.04 -4.36
CA LYS A 45 -8.06 1.87 -3.99
C LYS A 45 -8.71 0.64 -4.66
N SER A 46 -7.99 -0.10 -5.51
CA SER A 46 -8.48 -1.30 -6.19
C SER A 46 -7.89 -2.57 -5.60
N ILE A 47 -8.73 -3.41 -4.96
CA ILE A 47 -8.29 -4.69 -4.40
C ILE A 47 -7.66 -5.62 -5.43
N MET A 48 -8.20 -5.66 -6.65
CA MET A 48 -7.63 -6.46 -7.72
C MET A 48 -6.24 -5.94 -8.11
N GLY A 49 -6.08 -4.62 -8.21
CA GLY A 49 -4.79 -3.97 -8.48
C GLY A 49 -3.74 -4.32 -7.43
N VAL A 50 -4.06 -4.09 -6.16
CA VAL A 50 -3.14 -4.33 -5.04
C VAL A 50 -2.70 -5.80 -4.98
N MET A 51 -3.61 -6.75 -5.21
CA MET A 51 -3.24 -8.18 -5.25
C MET A 51 -2.36 -8.54 -6.47
N MET A 52 -2.55 -7.87 -7.61
CA MET A 52 -1.74 -8.11 -8.81
C MET A 52 -0.28 -7.68 -8.67
N LEU A 53 0.05 -6.79 -7.72
CA LEU A 53 1.44 -6.42 -7.45
C LEU A 53 2.30 -7.61 -7.03
N ALA A 54 1.69 -8.68 -6.48
CA ALA A 54 2.41 -9.85 -5.97
C ALA A 54 3.59 -9.43 -5.06
N ALA A 55 3.33 -8.47 -4.17
CA ALA A 55 4.35 -7.87 -3.32
C ALA A 55 4.70 -8.80 -2.16
N GLU A 56 5.79 -9.55 -2.35
CA GLU A 56 6.36 -10.45 -1.35
C GLU A 56 7.08 -9.70 -0.23
N THR A 57 7.34 -10.40 0.88
CA THR A 57 8.10 -9.86 2.02
C THR A 57 9.48 -9.38 1.56
N GLY A 58 9.86 -8.17 1.94
CA GLY A 58 11.10 -7.53 1.53
C GLY A 58 11.02 -6.80 0.18
N ALA A 59 9.92 -6.88 -0.55
CA ALA A 59 9.73 -6.08 -1.75
C ALA A 59 9.70 -4.57 -1.42
N GLU A 60 10.33 -3.76 -2.27
CA GLU A 60 10.19 -2.31 -2.24
C GLU A 60 8.93 -1.91 -3.03
N ILE A 61 8.06 -1.12 -2.40
CA ILE A 61 6.87 -0.53 -3.01
C ILE A 61 7.04 0.97 -3.04
N ILE A 62 6.79 1.57 -4.19
CA ILE A 62 6.68 3.03 -4.31
C ILE A 62 5.23 3.39 -4.09
N VAL A 63 4.96 4.16 -3.04
CA VAL A 63 3.66 4.74 -2.73
C VAL A 63 3.62 6.15 -3.30
N ARG A 64 2.66 6.43 -4.19
CA ARG A 64 2.40 7.78 -4.69
C ARG A 64 1.02 8.24 -4.28
N ALA A 65 0.94 9.49 -3.88
CA ALA A 65 -0.33 10.17 -3.65
C ALA A 65 -0.33 11.54 -4.32
N ASN A 66 -1.46 11.91 -4.91
CA ASN A 66 -1.66 13.20 -5.54
C ASN A 66 -3.04 13.76 -5.18
N GLY A 67 -3.07 14.88 -4.46
CA GLY A 67 -4.30 15.47 -3.97
C GLY A 67 -4.12 16.33 -2.71
N SER A 68 -5.23 16.79 -2.13
CA SER A 68 -5.23 17.69 -0.97
C SER A 68 -4.63 17.09 0.31
N ASP A 69 -4.71 15.77 0.44
CA ASP A 69 -4.25 14.99 1.59
C ASP A 69 -3.09 14.03 1.21
N GLU A 70 -2.37 14.33 0.12
CA GLU A 70 -1.31 13.45 -0.43
C GLU A 70 -0.19 13.12 0.55
N SER A 71 0.19 14.06 1.41
CA SER A 71 1.25 13.86 2.39
C SER A 71 0.84 12.88 3.48
N ASP A 72 -0.42 12.94 3.93
CA ASP A 72 -0.93 12.08 4.99
C ASP A 72 -1.24 10.69 4.43
N ALA A 73 -1.83 10.64 3.22
CA ALA A 73 -2.08 9.39 2.50
C ALA A 73 -0.80 8.59 2.27
N ALA A 74 0.25 9.21 1.71
CA ALA A 74 1.50 8.51 1.44
C ALA A 74 2.17 8.01 2.73
N LYS A 75 2.17 8.81 3.80
CA LYS A 75 2.78 8.43 5.09
C LYS A 75 2.04 7.29 5.78
N GLU A 76 0.71 7.35 5.89
CA GLU A 76 -0.09 6.29 6.51
C GLU A 76 0.10 4.97 5.76
N LEU A 77 -0.01 5.00 4.43
CA LEU A 77 0.06 3.80 3.61
C LEU A 77 1.46 3.18 3.58
N ALA A 78 2.52 4.00 3.50
CA ALA A 78 3.89 3.52 3.63
C ALA A 78 4.11 2.86 5.00
N GLY A 79 3.64 3.49 6.09
CA GLY A 79 3.73 2.92 7.43
C GLY A 79 2.99 1.58 7.57
N MET A 80 1.82 1.44 6.93
CA MET A 80 1.08 0.17 6.90
C MET A 80 1.84 -0.92 6.14
N ILE A 81 2.46 -0.61 5.00
CA ILE A 81 3.29 -1.54 4.23
C ILE A 81 4.50 -2.02 5.06
N GLU A 82 5.09 -1.10 5.84
CA GLU A 82 6.22 -1.36 6.72
C GLU A 82 5.84 -1.99 8.07
N SER A 83 4.58 -2.37 8.25
CA SER A 83 4.05 -3.01 9.46
C SER A 83 3.64 -4.46 9.19
N GLU A 84 3.61 -5.29 10.23
CA GLU A 84 2.98 -6.60 10.16
C GLU A 84 1.46 -6.43 10.35
N LEU A 85 0.72 -6.60 9.25
CA LEU A 85 -0.73 -6.39 9.22
C LEU A 85 -1.53 -7.66 9.54
N ASP A 86 -0.86 -8.82 9.56
CA ASP A 86 -1.47 -10.15 9.63
C ASP A 86 -1.19 -10.91 10.93
N ILE A 87 -0.91 -10.16 12.02
CA ILE A 87 -0.64 -10.75 13.33
C ILE A 87 -1.95 -11.36 13.88
N GLU A 88 -2.01 -12.68 14.01
CA GLU A 88 -3.11 -13.36 14.72
C GLU A 88 -3.07 -12.97 16.19
N GLY A 89 -4.07 -12.20 16.68
CA GLY A 89 -4.19 -11.93 18.12
C GLY A 89 -4.76 -10.59 18.59
N THR A 90 -5.71 -9.98 17.88
CA THR A 90 -6.64 -8.99 18.48
C THR A 90 -8.07 -9.31 18.11
#